data_AF-A0A3C0Y1P2-F1
#
_entry.id   AF-A0A3C0Y1P2-F1
#
_cell.length_a   1.000
_cell.length_b   1.000
_cell.length_c   1.000
_cell.angle_alpha   90.00
_cell.angle_beta   90.00
_cell.angle_gamma   90.00
#
_symmetry.space_group_name_H-M   'P 1'
#
loop_
_entity.id
_entity.type
_entity.pdbx_description
1 polymer ?
#
loop_
_entity_poly.entity_id
_entity_poly.type
_entity_poly.pdbx_seq_one_letter_code
_entity_poly.pdbx_strand_id
1 'polypeptide(L)'
;GERGYEVTLVNARFVKPIDEDLLLKISESHRLIVTMEENVVSGGYGEHVTEFAAVSDLRAEILCVAIPDEFVPHGAPSILREKLGLDPESIVGRIMNKLSVMDRETSVDG
;
A
#
# COMPACT_ATOMS: atom_id res chain seq x y z
N GLY A 1 14.85 -9.58 3.65
CA GLY A 1 14.02 -10.55 4.41
C GLY A 1 14.12 -11.95 3.79
N GLU A 2 13.33 -12.92 4.26
CA GLU A 2 13.37 -14.34 3.83
C GLU A 2 13.20 -14.53 2.31
N ARG A 3 12.55 -13.58 1.62
CA ARG A 3 12.33 -13.59 0.17
C ARG A 3 13.28 -12.68 -0.63
N GLY A 4 14.36 -12.19 -0.02
CA GLY A 4 15.37 -11.36 -0.68
C GLY A 4 14.99 -9.88 -0.89
N TYR A 5 13.80 -9.44 -0.49
CA TYR A 5 13.41 -8.03 -0.56
C TYR A 5 13.96 -7.20 0.60
N GLU A 6 14.42 -6.00 0.29
CA GLU A 6 14.65 -4.92 1.25
C GLU A 6 13.35 -4.14 1.44
N VAL A 7 12.97 -3.90 2.69
CA VAL A 7 11.69 -3.27 3.03
C VAL A 7 11.95 -2.21 4.10
N THR A 8 11.48 -0.99 3.84
CA THR A 8 11.40 0.07 4.84
C THR A 8 10.01 0.03 5.49
N LEU A 9 9.96 -0.03 6.83
CA LEU A 9 8.73 0.04 7.58
C LEU A 9 8.58 1.44 8.21
N VAL A 10 7.49 2.11 7.88
CA VAL A 10 7.16 3.44 8.39
C VAL A 10 5.87 3.36 9.21
N ASN A 11 5.86 3.98 10.39
CA ASN A 11 4.63 4.22 11.13
C ASN A 11 4.06 5.59 10.75
N ALA A 12 3.03 5.60 9.91
CA ALA A 12 2.30 6.80 9.55
C ALA A 12 1.45 7.27 10.74
N ARG A 13 1.92 8.32 11.44
CA ARG A 13 1.30 8.81 12.67
C ARG A 13 0.01 9.60 12.45
N PHE A 14 -0.14 10.19 11.27
CA PHE A 14 -1.23 11.09 10.94
C PHE A 14 -1.81 10.72 9.59
N VAL A 15 -3.14 10.59 9.53
CA VAL A 15 -3.88 10.50 8.26
C VAL A 15 -3.86 11.84 7.55
N LYS A 16 -3.92 12.95 8.31
CA LYS A 16 -3.83 14.31 7.81
C LYS A 16 -3.19 15.25 8.86
N PRO A 17 -2.28 16.17 8.46
CA PRO A 17 -1.59 16.14 7.17
C PRO A 17 -0.74 14.87 7.04
N ILE A 18 -0.58 14.36 5.81
CA ILE A 18 0.39 13.30 5.54
C ILE A 18 1.82 13.87 5.56
N ASP A 19 2.82 13.01 5.77
CA ASP A 19 4.23 13.40 5.73
C ASP A 19 4.75 13.32 4.28
N GLU A 20 4.47 14.37 3.51
CA GLU A 20 4.81 14.46 2.08
C GLU A 20 6.31 14.34 1.83
N ASP A 21 7.14 14.99 2.67
CA ASP A 21 8.60 14.95 2.58
C ASP A 21 9.13 13.52 2.77
N LEU A 22 8.58 12.79 3.74
CA LEU A 22 8.92 11.39 3.95
C LEU A 22 8.55 10.52 2.74
N LEU A 23 7.35 10.71 2.18
CA LEU A 23 6.87 9.95 1.02
C LEU A 23 7.76 10.18 -0.21
N LEU A 24 8.13 11.44 -0.48
CA LEU A 24 9.07 11.78 -1.56
C LEU A 24 10.42 11.11 -1.32
N LYS A 25 10.97 11.25 -0.10
CA LYS A 25 12.27 10.67 0.26
C LYS A 25 12.32 9.15 0.11
N ILE A 26 11.30 8.42 0.56
CA ILE A 26 11.31 6.95 0.42
C ILE A 26 11.11 6.54 -1.05
N SER A 27 10.39 7.33 -1.85
CA SER A 27 10.18 7.06 -3.28
C SER A 27 11.47 7.15 -4.11
N GLU A 28 12.51 7.83 -3.62
CA GLU A 28 13.82 7.88 -4.29
C GLU A 28 14.52 6.52 -4.37
N SER A 29 14.23 5.63 -3.41
CA SER A 29 14.89 4.32 -3.28
C SER A 29 13.92 3.13 -3.41
N HIS A 30 12.61 3.38 -3.36
CA HIS A 30 11.58 2.35 -3.41
C HIS A 30 10.65 2.61 -4.59
N ARG A 31 10.52 1.61 -5.47
CA ARG A 31 9.59 1.66 -6.61
C ARG A 31 8.12 1.37 -6.24
N LEU A 32 7.88 0.84 -5.04
CA LEU A 32 6.54 0.51 -4.54
C LEU A 32 6.41 0.98 -3.09
N ILE A 33 5.38 1.77 -2.81
CA ILE A 33 4.94 2.13 -1.47
C ILE A 33 3.63 1.40 -1.20
N VAL A 34 3.56 0.72 -0.06
CA VAL A 34 2.35 0.01 0.37
C VAL A 34 1.79 0.71 1.60
N THR A 35 0.57 1.23 1.51
CA THR A 35 -0.16 1.76 2.66
C THR A 35 -1.01 0.65 3.28
N MET A 36 -1.08 0.61 4.60
CA MET A 36 -1.81 -0.42 5.33
C MET A 36 -2.65 0.21 6.43
N GLU A 37 -3.97 0.01 6.40
CA GLU A 37 -4.90 0.53 7.39
C GLU A 37 -6.06 -0.44 7.65
N GLU A 38 -6.53 -0.49 8.89
CA GLU A 38 -7.79 -1.14 9.27
C GLU A 38 -8.95 -0.12 9.27
N ASN A 39 -8.99 0.71 8.23
CA ASN A 39 -10.05 1.69 7.97
C ASN A 39 -10.58 1.49 6.55
N VAL A 40 -11.75 2.08 6.26
CA VAL A 40 -12.27 2.11 4.88
C VAL A 40 -11.29 2.84 3.96
N VAL A 41 -11.18 2.35 2.73
CA VAL A 41 -10.28 2.89 1.71
C VAL A 41 -10.61 4.36 1.38
N SER A 42 -11.90 4.71 1.41
CA SER A 42 -12.39 6.07 1.18
C SER A 42 -12.16 6.97 2.40
N GLY A 43 -11.58 8.14 2.19
CA GLY A 43 -11.14 9.08 3.22
C GLY A 43 -9.97 8.58 4.08
N GLY A 44 -9.35 7.46 3.69
CA GLY A 44 -8.26 6.81 4.41
C GLY A 44 -6.89 7.42 4.12
N TYR A 45 -5.85 6.89 4.78
CA TYR A 45 -4.47 7.32 4.55
C TYR A 45 -4.01 6.98 3.13
N GLY A 46 -4.33 5.78 2.64
CA GLY A 46 -3.97 5.32 1.31
C GLY A 46 -4.55 6.17 0.19
N GLU A 47 -5.78 6.67 0.34
CA GLU A 47 -6.39 7.60 -0.62
C GLU A 47 -5.61 8.93 -0.64
N HIS A 48 -5.32 9.53 0.52
CA HIS A 48 -4.55 10.77 0.58
C HIS A 48 -3.12 10.63 0.02
N VAL A 49 -2.45 9.49 0.25
CA VAL A 49 -1.15 9.21 -0.37
C VAL A 49 -1.26 9.12 -1.89
N THR A 50 -2.33 8.51 -2.41
CA THR A 50 -2.59 8.40 -3.84
C THR A 50 -2.92 9.75 -4.47
N GLU A 51 -3.73 10.57 -3.80
CA GLU A 51 -4.03 11.95 -4.22
C GLU A 51 -2.74 12.78 -4.29
N PHE A 52 -1.88 12.69 -3.27
CA PHE A 52 -0.58 13.36 -3.27
C PHE A 52 0.33 12.87 -4.40
N ALA A 53 0.39 11.55 -4.62
CA ALA A 53 1.18 10.97 -5.70
C ALA A 53 0.72 11.46 -7.09
N ALA A 54 -0.58 11.70 -7.28
CA ALA A 54 -1.14 12.18 -8.55
C ALA A 54 -0.74 13.63 -8.90
N VAL A 55 -0.31 14.44 -7.92
CA VAL A 55 0.00 15.87 -8.11
C VAL A 55 1.45 16.23 -7.77
N SER A 56 2.28 15.24 -7.42
CA SER A 56 3.68 15.42 -7.04
C SER A 56 4.62 14.59 -7.93
N ASP A 57 5.92 14.78 -7.78
CA ASP A 57 6.94 13.97 -8.47
C ASP A 57 7.21 12.61 -7.77
N LEU A 58 6.22 12.06 -7.07
CA LEU A 58 6.36 10.78 -6.39
C LEU A 58 6.47 9.65 -7.43
N ARG A 59 7.64 9.01 -7.48
CA ARG A 59 7.99 8.04 -8.54
C ARG A 59 7.58 6.60 -8.24
N ALA A 60 7.18 6.34 -7.00
CA ALA A 60 6.82 5.00 -6.57
C ALA A 60 5.37 4.70 -6.94
N GLU A 61 5.12 3.47 -7.37
CA GLU A 61 3.76 2.94 -7.45
C GLU A 61 3.16 2.85 -6.04
N ILE A 62 1.85 3.08 -5.93
CA ILE A 62 1.12 2.97 -4.67
C ILE A 62 0.24 1.71 -4.69
N LEU A 63 0.28 0.94 -3.60
CA LEU A 63 -0.66 -0.14 -3.32
C LEU A 63 -1.34 0.12 -1.97
N CYS A 64 -2.66 0.28 -1.99
CA CYS A 64 -3.45 0.49 -0.78
C CYS A 64 -4.03 -0.82 -0.25
N VAL A 65 -3.72 -1.13 1.01
CA VAL A 65 -4.31 -2.24 1.77
C VAL A 65 -5.22 -1.64 2.83
N ALA A 66 -6.52 -1.63 2.54
CA ALA A 66 -7.56 -1.04 3.38
C ALA A 66 -8.84 -1.89 3.31
N ILE A 67 -9.81 -1.57 4.18
CA ILE A 67 -11.15 -2.16 4.15
C ILE A 67 -11.91 -1.59 2.93
N PRO A 68 -12.57 -2.42 2.10
CA PRO A 68 -13.41 -1.92 1.02
C PRO A 68 -14.57 -1.07 1.55
N ASP A 69 -15.09 -0.17 0.71
CA ASP A 69 -16.27 0.65 1.04
C ASP A 69 -17.57 -0.17 0.92
N GLU A 70 -17.64 -1.23 1.72
CA GLU A 70 -18.71 -2.21 1.73
C GLU A 70 -19.05 -2.60 3.18
N PHE A 71 -20.29 -3.07 3.39
CA PHE A 71 -20.70 -3.53 4.70
C PHE A 71 -19.91 -4.76 5.14
N VAL A 72 -19.11 -4.61 6.21
CA VAL A 72 -18.40 -5.72 6.84
C VAL A 72 -19.28 -6.34 7.93
N PRO A 73 -19.69 -7.62 7.80
CA PRO A 73 -20.51 -8.28 8.81
C PRO A 73 -19.74 -8.50 10.12
N HIS A 74 -20.46 -8.65 11.23
CA HIS A 74 -19.85 -9.02 12.49
C HIS A 74 -19.23 -10.43 12.45
N GLY A 75 -18.08 -10.58 13.09
CA GLY A 75 -17.36 -11.85 13.15
C GLY A 75 -16.08 -11.73 13.97
N ALA A 76 -15.37 -12.84 14.12
CA ALA A 76 -14.06 -12.82 14.76
C ALA A 76 -13.09 -11.96 13.93
N PRO A 77 -12.32 -11.04 14.55
CA PRO A 77 -11.43 -10.14 13.82
C PRO A 77 -10.42 -10.85 12.90
N SER A 78 -9.92 -12.03 13.27
CA SER A 78 -9.02 -12.81 12.41
C SER A 78 -9.69 -13.29 11.13
N ILE A 79 -10.92 -13.83 11.25
CA ILE A 79 -11.73 -14.28 10.11
C ILE A 79 -12.09 -13.09 9.21
N LEU A 80 -12.42 -11.93 9.80
CA LEU A 80 -12.72 -10.74 9.02
C LEU A 80 -11.49 -10.23 8.26
N ARG A 81 -10.30 -10.20 8.89
CA ARG A 81 -9.06 -9.82 8.21
C ARG A 81 -8.75 -10.74 7.03
N GLU A 82 -8.86 -12.05 7.21
CA GLU A 82 -8.66 -13.02 6.13
C GLU A 82 -9.64 -12.78 4.97
N LYS A 83 -10.93 -12.65 5.27
CA LYS A 83 -11.97 -12.38 4.26
C LYS A 83 -11.76 -11.07 3.49
N LEU A 84 -11.22 -10.06 4.16
CA LEU A 84 -10.93 -8.75 3.57
C LEU A 84 -9.54 -8.70 2.90
N GLY A 85 -8.75 -9.76 3.00
CA GLY A 85 -7.38 -9.82 2.49
C GLY A 85 -6.40 -8.92 3.24
N LEU A 86 -6.66 -8.67 4.54
CA LEU A 86 -5.84 -7.90 5.47
C LEU A 86 -4.96 -8.80 6.36
N ASP A 87 -4.99 -10.11 6.15
CA ASP A 87 -4.06 -11.04 6.79
C ASP A 87 -2.68 -11.03 6.07
N PRO A 88 -1.61 -11.46 6.76
CA PRO A 88 -0.25 -11.41 6.20
C PRO A 88 -0.09 -12.15 4.87
N GLU A 89 -0.76 -13.29 4.67
CA GLU A 89 -0.62 -14.09 3.45
C GLU A 89 -1.25 -13.37 2.26
N SER A 90 -2.47 -12.87 2.42
CA SER A 90 -3.17 -12.08 1.40
C SER A 90 -2.41 -10.81 1.02
N ILE A 91 -1.87 -10.08 2.01
CA ILE A 91 -1.11 -8.85 1.79
C ILE A 91 0.16 -9.15 1.00
N VAL A 92 0.92 -10.16 1.40
CA VAL A 92 2.13 -10.56 0.65
C VAL A 92 1.76 -10.98 -0.76
N GLY A 93 0.67 -11.71 -0.96
CA GLY A 93 0.18 -12.08 -2.30
C GLY A 93 -0.10 -10.87 -3.19
N ARG A 94 -0.77 -9.84 -2.65
CA ARG A 94 -1.04 -8.58 -3.36
C ARG A 94 0.24 -7.83 -3.73
N ILE A 95 1.19 -7.73 -2.80
CA ILE A 95 2.49 -7.07 -3.03
C ILE A 95 3.26 -7.79 -4.13
N MET A 96 3.38 -9.12 -4.06
CA MET A 96 4.11 -9.90 -5.06
C MET A 96 3.46 -9.82 -6.44
N ASN A 97 2.13 -9.80 -6.52
CA ASN A 97 1.42 -9.59 -7.78
C ASN A 97 1.73 -8.21 -8.38
N LYS A 98 1.62 -7.14 -7.58
CA LYS A 98 1.92 -5.77 -8.03
C LYS A 98 3.36 -5.65 -8.54
N LEU A 99 4.34 -6.18 -7.81
CA LEU A 99 5.74 -6.20 -8.24
C LEU A 99 5.92 -6.96 -9.57
N SER A 100 5.27 -8.11 -9.75
CA SER A 100 5.32 -8.87 -11.00
C SER A 100 4.68 -8.16 -12.19
N VAL A 101 3.63 -7.36 -11.98
CA VAL A 101 3.06 -6.48 -13.03
C VAL A 101 4.09 -5.40 -13.40
N MET A 102 4.64 -4.71 -12.42
CA MET A 102 5.61 -3.62 -12.64
C MET A 102 6.88 -4.11 -13.37
N ASP A 103 7.39 -5.29 -13.03
CA ASP A 103 8.58 -5.89 -13.65
C ASP A 103 8.32 -6.22 -15.14
N ARG A 104 7.07 -6.56 -15.50
CA ARG A 104 6.68 -6.80 -16.89
C ARG A 104 6.58 -5.51 -17.69
N GLU A 105 6.05 -4.45 -17.11
CA GLU A 105 5.92 -3.14 -17.76
C GLU A 105 7.30 -2.51 -18.06
N THR A 106 8.26 -2.65 -17.15
CA THR A 106 9.65 -2.16 -17.37
C THR A 106 10.40 -2.91 -18.48
N SER A 107 9.93 -4.10 -18.87
CA SER A 107 10.56 -4.92 -19.91
C SER A 107 10.04 -4.62 -21.34
N VAL A 108 8.99 -3.80 -21.47
CA VAL A 108 8.36 -3.47 -22.78
C VAL A 108 8.91 -2.16 -23.37
N ASP A 109 9.46 -1.27 -22.54
CA ASP A 109 10.03 0.01 -22.97
C ASP A 109 11.55 -0.05 -23.25
N GLY A 110 12.11 -1.27 -23.44
CA GLY A 110 13.53 -1.53 -23.70
C GLY A 110 13.84 -1.99 -25.12
#